data_AF-A0AAJ2EWM5-F1
#
_entry.id   AF-A0AAJ2EWM5-F1
#
_cell.length_a   1.000
_cell.length_b   1.000
_cell.length_c   1.000
_cell.angle_alpha   90.00
_cell.angle_beta   90.00
_cell.angle_gamma   90.00
#
_symmetry.space_group_name_H-M   'P 1'
#
loop_
_entity.id
_entity.type
_entity.pdbx_description
1 polymer ?
#
loop_
_entity_poly.entity_id
_entity_poly.type
_entity_poly.pdbx_seq_one_letter_code
_entity_poly.pdbx_strand_id
1 'polypeptide(L)' 'MVTPCQLPATAPRSNGDLLADADTLEAAWADCAAQVDQIYTLQQAQHEQTR' A
#
# COMPACT_ATOMS: atom_id res chain seq x y z
N MET A 1 -13.89 -6.59 1.26
CA MET A 1 -13.93 -5.20 1.74
C MET A 1 -12.56 -4.59 1.50
N VAL A 2 -12.48 -3.35 1.02
CA VAL A 2 -11.20 -2.61 0.92
C VAL A 2 -10.94 -1.97 2.27
N THR A 3 -9.79 -2.25 2.88
CA THR A 3 -9.34 -1.60 4.11
C THR A 3 -8.28 -0.55 3.76
N PRO A 4 -8.29 0.64 4.38
CA PRO A 4 -7.23 1.62 4.16
C PRO A 4 -5.85 1.00 4.39
N CYS A 5 -4.90 1.28 3.49
CA CYS A 5 -3.52 0.89 3.70
C CYS A 5 -3.00 1.46 5.02
N GLN A 6 -2.17 0.70 5.71
CA GLN A 6 -1.48 1.14 6.93
C GLN A 6 0.00 0.85 6.79
N LEU A 7 0.82 1.77 7.25
CA LEU A 7 2.26 1.53 7.38
C LEU A 7 2.55 0.91 8.75
N PRO A 8 3.46 -0.08 8.82
CA PRO A 8 3.86 -0.64 10.10
C PRO A 8 4.60 0.43 10.92
N ALA A 9 4.22 0.56 12.20
CA ALA A 9 4.98 1.37 13.13
C ALA A 9 6.29 0.66 13.46
N THR A 10 7.41 1.38 13.38
CA THR A 10 8.74 0.81 13.66
C THR A 10 9.49 1.62 14.71
N ALA A 11 10.48 0.98 15.33
CA ALA A 11 11.32 1.56 16.37
C ALA A 11 12.72 0.93 16.31
N PRO A 12 13.49 1.20 15.23
CA PRO A 12 14.78 0.56 15.02
C PRO A 12 15.77 0.95 16.13
N ARG A 13 16.57 -0.01 16.60
CA ARG A 13 17.58 0.21 17.65
C ARG A 13 19.01 0.13 17.11
N SER A 14 19.15 -0.27 15.85
CA SER A 14 20.41 -0.34 15.13
C SER A 14 20.22 0.05 13.66
N ASN A 15 21.33 0.31 12.97
CA ASN A 15 21.28 0.56 11.53
C ASN A 15 20.82 -0.68 10.73
N GLY A 16 21.05 -1.88 11.26
CA GLY A 16 20.53 -3.11 10.65
C GLY A 16 19.01 -3.19 10.77
N ASP A 17 18.45 -2.85 11.94
CA ASP A 17 17.00 -2.77 12.13
C ASP A 17 16.40 -1.68 11.21
N LEU A 18 17.07 -0.53 11.10
CA LEU A 18 16.61 0.56 10.22
C LEU A 18 16.57 0.14 8.75
N LEU A 19 17.56 -0.64 8.30
CA LEU A 19 17.58 -1.16 6.93
C LEU A 19 16.44 -2.15 6.69
N ALA A 20 16.21 -3.09 7.62
CA ALA A 20 15.09 -4.02 7.52
C ALA A 20 13.72 -3.32 7.59
N ASP A 21 13.61 -2.26 8.39
CA ASP A 21 12.41 -1.43 8.45
C ASP A 21 12.17 -0.68 7.14
N ALA A 22 13.24 -0.25 6.44
CA ALA A 22 13.13 0.37 5.12
C ALA A 22 12.59 -0.61 4.07
N ASP A 23 13.12 -1.84 4.03
CA ASP A 23 12.59 -2.90 3.15
C ASP A 23 11.11 -3.19 3.45
N THR A 24 10.75 -3.24 4.73
CA THR A 24 9.37 -3.47 5.18
C THR A 24 8.45 -2.32 4.77
N LEU A 25 8.92 -1.07 4.90
CA LEU A 25 8.20 0.12 4.49
C LEU A 25 7.96 0.14 2.97
N GLU A 26 8.97 -0.19 2.17
CA GLU A 26 8.85 -0.27 0.71
C GLU A 26 7.84 -1.33 0.28
N ALA A 27 7.85 -2.51 0.91
CA ALA A 27 6.86 -3.55 0.67
C ALA A 27 5.43 -3.09 1.00
N ALA A 28 5.23 -2.46 2.17
CA ALA A 28 3.92 -1.94 2.57
C ALA A 28 3.40 -0.85 1.60
N TRP A 29 4.29 -0.04 1.04
CA TRP A 29 3.94 0.93 -0.01
C TRP A 29 3.55 0.27 -1.32
N ALA A 30 4.28 -0.77 -1.76
CA ALA A 30 3.97 -1.52 -2.96
C ALA A 30 2.59 -2.18 -2.87
N ASP A 31 2.27 -2.81 -1.73
CA ASP A 31 0.96 -3.41 -1.47
C ASP A 31 -0.15 -2.35 -1.49
N CYS A 32 0.11 -1.17 -0.92
CA CYS A 32 -0.86 -0.09 -0.95
C CYS A 32 -1.13 0.43 -2.36
N ALA A 33 -0.07 0.64 -3.15
CA ALA A 33 -0.21 1.09 -4.53
C ALA A 33 -1.04 0.10 -5.35
N ALA A 34 -0.81 -1.20 -5.20
CA ALA A 34 -1.59 -2.23 -5.86
C ALA A 34 -3.08 -2.19 -5.47
N GLN A 35 -3.40 -1.90 -4.21
CA GLN A 35 -4.77 -1.72 -3.77
C GLN A 35 -5.43 -0.48 -4.42
N VAL A 36 -4.72 0.65 -4.45
CA VAL A 36 -5.21 1.89 -5.07
C VAL A 36 -5.47 1.70 -6.56
N ASP A 37 -4.54 1.05 -7.28
CA ASP A 37 -4.69 0.76 -8.71
C ASP A 37 -5.89 -0.14 -9.00
N GLN A 38 -6.14 -1.13 -8.13
CA GLN A 38 -7.32 -1.97 -8.22
C GLN A 38 -8.61 -1.18 -8.03
N ILE A 39 -8.68 -0.31 -7.01
CA ILE A 39 -9.84 0.56 -6.76
C ILE A 39 -10.09 1.46 -7.98
N TYR A 40 -9.04 2.09 -8.48
CA TYR A 40 -9.12 2.96 -9.65
C TYR A 40 -9.67 2.20 -10.87
N THR A 41 -9.14 1.01 -11.15
CA THR A 41 -9.60 0.16 -12.26
C THR A 41 -11.09 -0.18 -12.14
N LEU A 42 -11.54 -0.56 -10.94
CA LEU A 42 -12.95 -0.85 -10.68
C LEU A 42 -13.83 0.39 -10.86
N GLN A 43 -13.39 1.55 -10.37
CA GLN A 43 -14.10 2.82 -10.55
C GLN A 43 -14.21 3.19 -12.03
N GLN A 44 -13.14 3.07 -12.82
CA GLN A 44 -13.20 3.32 -14.26
C GLN A 44 -14.21 2.42 -14.96
N ALA A 45 -14.21 1.12 -14.64
CA ALA A 45 -15.17 0.17 -15.20
C ALA A 45 -16.63 0.51 -14.82
N GLN A 46 -16.87 0.93 -13.57
CA GLN A 46 -18.20 1.36 -13.13
C GLN A 46 -18.65 2.65 -13.82
N HIS A 47 -17.74 3.61 -14.00
CA HIS A 47 -18.03 4.85 -14.70
C HIS A 47 -18.43 4.61 -16.17
N GLU A 48 -17.75 3.71 -16.86
CA GLU A 48 -18.09 3.33 -18.24
C GLU A 48 -19.46 2.63 -18.33
N GLN A 49 -19.78 1.75 -17.38
CA GLN A 49 -21.09 1.06 -17.34
C GLN A 49 -22.27 1.98 -17.04
N THR A 50 -22.02 3.07 -16.30
CA THR A 50 -23.06 4.04 -15.90
C THR A 50 -23.21 5.17 -16.90
N ARG A 51 -22.40 5.19 -17.97
CA ARG A 51 -22.43 6.17 -19.05
C ARG A 51 -23.44 5.80 -20.13
#